data_AF-A0A8T0XNV5-F1
#
_entry.id   AF-A0A8T0XNV5-F1
#
_cell.length_a   1.000
_cell.length_b   1.000
_cell.length_c   1.000
_cell.angle_alpha   90.00
_cell.angle_beta   90.00
_cell.angle_gamma   90.00
#
_symmetry.space_group_name_H-M   'P 1'
#
loop_
_entity.id
_entity.type
_entity.pdbx_description
1 polymer ?
#
loop_
_entity_poly.entity_id
_entity_poly.type
_entity_poly.pdbx_seq_one_letter_code
_entity_poly.pdbx_strand_id
1 'polypeptide(L)'
;MRKYVVEPAHMWWPSTLVQVSLFRALHEKDDAAAAGSRQISRSKFFMVALACSFAWYAVPGYLFPALTSISWVCWVFSKSVTAQQLGSGMRGLGLGAFTLDWSTVSSFLFSPLISPFFAIVNIFFGYVFFVYLIMPIAYWGFNLYNAKTFPIFSSHLFMSNGTKYDIPSIVNSQFQLDKDAYNERGKVNLSIFFALTYGFSFATIAATITHVGLFYGKEIYRRFKASQNEKPDIHTKLMKKYDDIPAWWFYSLMALSVTVSLLLCTVLKREVQLPWWGLIFACGMAFIFTLPISIITATTNQTPGLNVITEYVMGLIMPGYPIANVCFKVYGYMSMSQAVAFLSDFKLGHYMKIPPKSMFLVQFVGTIVAGTVNIGTAWWLLGSIKDICSDSLPPDSPWTCPGDRVFFDASVIWGLVGPMRIFGSAGNYSVLNWFFLIGAAGPVIVYALHRMFPNQRWIPLINLPVLLGATAFMPPATPVNYNSWLFIGTIFNFFVFRYRKKWWTRYNYILSAALDAGVAFMGVVLYFSLTMEKKSIDWWGTAGEHCPLASCPTAKGVDLGPDSVCPVF
;
A
#
# COMPACT_ATOMS: atom_id res chain seq x y z
N MET A 1 1.42 16.90 -17.17
CA MET A 1 1.62 16.56 -15.74
C MET A 1 2.51 17.56 -14.98
N ARG A 2 3.77 17.83 -15.38
CA ARG A 2 4.70 18.71 -14.63
C ARG A 2 4.12 20.08 -14.20
N LYS A 3 3.45 20.79 -15.11
CA LYS A 3 2.77 22.07 -14.84
C LYS A 3 1.67 21.99 -13.75
N TYR A 4 1.05 20.83 -13.58
CA TYR A 4 -0.10 20.65 -12.69
C TYR A 4 0.28 20.16 -11.30
N VAL A 5 1.35 19.38 -11.17
CA VAL A 5 1.69 18.71 -9.88
C VAL A 5 3.12 18.96 -9.40
N VAL A 6 4.04 19.44 -10.24
CA VAL A 6 5.44 19.71 -9.86
C VAL A 6 5.68 21.20 -9.69
N GLU A 7 5.31 22.02 -10.66
CA GLU A 7 5.53 23.46 -10.65
C GLU A 7 4.74 24.26 -9.59
N PRO A 8 3.52 23.86 -9.17
CA PRO A 8 2.78 24.60 -8.16
C PRO A 8 3.38 24.45 -6.75
N ALA A 9 3.40 25.55 -5.99
CA ALA A 9 3.93 25.56 -4.62
C ALA A 9 3.04 24.81 -3.61
N HIS A 10 1.72 24.78 -3.82
CA HIS A 10 0.79 24.06 -2.93
C HIS A 10 0.87 22.53 -3.08
N MET A 11 1.51 22.03 -4.14
CA MET A 11 1.83 20.61 -4.33
C MET A 11 3.23 20.36 -3.76
N TRP A 12 3.29 20.11 -2.46
CA TRP A 12 4.53 20.02 -1.68
C TRP A 12 5.25 18.66 -1.68
N TRP A 13 4.55 17.54 -1.98
CA TRP A 13 5.11 16.17 -1.98
C TRP A 13 5.90 15.83 -0.69
N PRO A 14 5.19 15.45 0.40
CA PRO A 14 5.84 15.25 1.70
C PRO A 14 7.00 14.25 1.70
N SER A 15 6.87 13.10 1.01
CA SER A 15 7.94 12.11 0.86
C SER A 15 9.24 12.70 0.30
N THR A 16 9.13 13.57 -0.70
CA THR A 16 10.26 14.24 -1.34
C THR A 16 11.01 15.16 -0.36
N LEU A 17 10.29 15.81 0.58
CA LEU A 17 10.92 16.73 1.54
C LEU A 17 11.91 16.02 2.47
N VAL A 18 11.72 14.73 2.74
CA VAL A 18 12.67 13.95 3.53
C VAL A 18 13.98 13.74 2.78
N GLN A 19 13.91 13.36 1.51
CA GLN A 19 15.10 13.22 0.68
C GLN A 19 15.85 14.55 0.53
N VAL A 20 15.12 15.66 0.30
CA VAL A 20 15.70 17.01 0.30
C VAL A 20 16.42 17.31 1.62
N SER A 21 15.77 17.03 2.75
CA SER A 21 16.32 17.29 4.07
C SER A 21 17.58 16.47 4.35
N LEU A 22 17.59 15.19 3.94
CA LEU A 22 18.74 14.31 4.02
C LEU A 22 19.91 14.81 3.17
N PHE A 23 19.67 15.08 1.88
CA PHE A 23 20.73 15.54 0.98
C PHE A 23 21.32 16.86 1.43
N ARG A 24 20.48 17.81 1.88
CA ARG A 24 20.96 19.06 2.48
C ARG A 24 21.76 18.82 3.75
N ALA A 25 21.30 17.95 4.65
CA ALA A 25 22.05 17.62 5.87
C ALA A 25 23.45 17.03 5.59
N LEU A 26 23.62 16.33 4.46
CA LEU A 26 24.90 15.75 4.03
C LEU A 26 25.80 16.72 3.26
N HIS A 27 25.22 17.65 2.48
CA HIS A 27 25.98 18.54 1.59
C HIS A 27 26.18 19.96 2.12
N GLU A 28 25.22 20.50 2.89
CA GLU A 28 25.32 21.84 3.45
C GLU A 28 26.23 21.81 4.69
N LYS A 29 27.19 22.73 4.76
CA LYS A 29 27.96 22.96 5.98
C LYS A 29 27.03 23.64 6.99
N ASP A 30 26.86 23.04 8.16
CA ASP A 30 26.03 23.60 9.24
C ASP A 30 26.69 24.89 9.79
N ASP A 31 26.15 26.06 9.42
CA ASP A 31 26.60 27.36 9.95
C ASP A 31 26.42 27.48 11.48
N ALA A 32 25.65 26.58 12.10
CA ALA A 32 25.42 26.56 13.54
C ALA A 32 26.67 26.25 14.38
N ALA A 33 27.71 25.66 13.78
CA ALA A 33 29.02 25.54 14.42
C ALA A 33 29.70 26.90 14.62
N ALA A 34 29.36 27.91 13.81
CA ALA A 34 29.92 29.27 13.89
C ALA A 34 29.24 30.16 14.96
N ALA A 35 28.10 29.75 15.52
CA ALA A 35 27.26 30.58 16.39
C ALA A 35 27.15 30.12 17.87
N GLY A 36 28.11 29.33 18.37
CA GLY A 36 28.21 28.98 19.80
C GLY A 36 27.02 28.19 20.37
N SER A 37 26.12 27.64 19.54
CA SER A 37 24.96 26.90 20.01
C SER A 37 25.35 25.46 20.36
N ARG A 38 24.93 24.97 21.54
CA ARG A 38 25.10 23.58 22.02
C ARG A 38 24.33 22.51 21.20
N GLN A 39 23.79 22.86 20.03
CA GLN A 39 22.94 21.98 19.22
C GLN A 39 23.78 21.07 18.32
N ILE A 40 23.46 19.77 18.32
CA ILE A 40 24.15 18.76 17.50
C ILE A 40 23.94 19.07 16.01
N SER A 41 24.99 18.97 15.20
CA SER A 41 24.88 19.10 13.74
C SER A 41 23.89 18.07 13.15
N ARG A 42 23.20 18.44 12.07
CA ARG A 42 22.26 17.58 11.34
C ARG A 42 22.92 16.26 10.90
N SER A 43 24.15 16.32 10.39
CA SER A 43 24.90 15.13 9.95
C SER A 43 25.32 14.23 11.12
N LYS A 44 25.79 14.82 12.23
CA LYS A 44 26.13 14.07 13.45
C LYS A 44 24.90 13.39 14.04
N PHE A 45 23.76 14.07 14.06
CA PHE A 45 22.49 13.48 14.49
C PHE A 45 22.06 12.31 13.59
N PHE A 46 22.17 12.47 12.27
CA PHE A 46 21.88 11.41 11.30
C PHE A 46 22.73 10.15 11.57
N MET A 47 24.05 10.30 11.72
CA MET A 47 24.95 9.16 11.94
C MET A 47 24.67 8.43 13.25
N VAL A 48 24.39 9.17 14.34
CA VAL A 48 24.04 8.57 15.63
C VAL A 48 22.71 7.82 15.54
N ALA A 49 21.68 8.43 14.95
CA ALA A 49 20.38 7.81 14.78
C ALA A 49 20.45 6.57 13.87
N LEU A 50 21.25 6.62 12.80
CA LEU A 50 21.48 5.49 11.90
C LEU A 50 22.15 4.34 12.62
N ALA A 51 23.21 4.61 13.40
CA ALA A 51 23.89 3.58 14.18
C ALA A 51 22.97 2.94 15.24
N CYS A 52 22.14 3.76 15.90
CA CYS A 52 21.14 3.26 16.85
C CYS A 52 20.08 2.40 16.16
N SER A 53 19.57 2.82 15.01
CA SER A 53 18.59 2.05 14.22
C SER A 53 19.18 0.72 13.72
N PHE A 54 20.39 0.78 13.17
CA PHE A 54 21.13 -0.39 12.71
C PHE A 54 21.33 -1.41 13.84
N ALA A 55 21.82 -0.96 15.01
CA ALA A 55 22.03 -1.83 16.15
C ALA A 55 20.71 -2.36 16.74
N TRP A 56 19.68 -1.50 16.82
CA TRP A 56 18.38 -1.90 17.37
C TRP A 56 17.70 -2.95 16.51
N TYR A 57 17.73 -2.83 15.18
CA TYR A 57 17.03 -3.76 14.27
C TYR A 57 17.52 -5.21 14.35
N ALA A 58 18.75 -5.47 14.84
CA ALA A 58 19.20 -6.83 15.14
C ALA A 58 18.31 -7.53 16.20
N VAL A 59 17.69 -6.75 17.10
CA VAL A 59 16.81 -7.28 18.14
C VAL A 59 15.48 -7.75 17.55
N PRO A 60 14.58 -6.88 17.01
CA PRO A 60 13.31 -7.36 16.45
C PRO A 60 13.49 -8.14 15.14
N GLY A 61 14.56 -7.90 14.37
CA GLY A 61 14.77 -8.54 13.08
C GLY A 61 15.32 -9.97 13.17
N TYR A 62 15.88 -10.38 14.31
CA TYR A 62 16.49 -11.71 14.45
C TYR A 62 16.40 -12.30 15.86
N LEU A 63 16.83 -11.56 16.89
CA LEU A 63 16.91 -12.10 18.25
C LEU A 63 15.54 -12.26 18.91
N PHE A 64 14.62 -11.33 18.68
CA PHE A 64 13.29 -11.26 19.30
C PHE A 64 12.21 -10.77 18.30
N PRO A 65 11.89 -11.55 17.24
CA PRO A 65 10.78 -11.27 16.32
C PRO A 65 9.44 -10.98 16.97
N ALA A 66 9.15 -11.49 18.17
CA ALA A 66 7.92 -11.16 18.90
C ALA A 66 7.76 -9.67 19.23
N LEU A 67 8.83 -8.85 19.17
CA LEU A 67 8.74 -7.38 19.29
C LEU A 67 8.11 -6.72 18.06
N THR A 68 8.02 -7.43 16.93
CA THR A 68 7.33 -6.94 15.72
C THR A 68 5.82 -6.85 15.93
N SER A 69 5.23 -7.72 16.76
CA SER A 69 3.82 -7.66 17.15
C SER A 69 3.63 -8.08 18.60
N ILE A 70 3.51 -7.10 19.50
CA ILE A 70 3.24 -7.31 20.93
C ILE A 70 1.73 -7.26 21.15
N SER A 71 1.12 -8.44 21.16
CA SER A 71 -0.33 -8.65 21.35
C SER A 71 -0.65 -9.06 22.79
N TRP A 72 -0.47 -8.14 23.75
CA TRP A 72 -0.58 -8.45 25.19
C TRP A 72 -1.96 -9.02 25.60
N VAL A 73 -3.03 -8.67 24.89
CA VAL A 73 -4.37 -9.22 25.12
C VAL A 73 -4.39 -10.74 24.90
N CYS A 74 -3.66 -11.24 23.91
CA CYS A 74 -3.52 -12.69 23.69
C CYS A 74 -2.75 -13.36 24.84
N TRP A 75 -1.75 -12.68 25.40
CA TRP A 75 -0.94 -13.24 26.49
C TRP A 75 -1.76 -13.37 27.78
N VAL A 76 -2.61 -12.37 28.08
CA VAL A 76 -3.51 -12.41 29.23
C VAL A 76 -4.64 -13.43 29.02
N PHE A 77 -5.21 -13.49 27.82
CA PHE A 77 -6.35 -14.37 27.49
C PHE A 77 -5.99 -15.48 26.50
N SER A 78 -5.01 -16.30 26.87
CA SER A 78 -4.44 -17.35 26.00
C SER A 78 -5.41 -18.46 25.60
N LYS A 79 -6.55 -18.62 26.28
CA LYS A 79 -7.56 -19.67 26.00
C LYS A 79 -8.81 -19.17 25.27
N SER A 80 -8.99 -17.86 25.11
CA SER A 80 -10.22 -17.30 24.53
C SER A 80 -10.03 -16.96 23.05
N VAL A 81 -10.79 -17.62 22.18
CA VAL A 81 -10.79 -17.34 20.72
C VAL A 81 -11.17 -15.89 20.45
N THR A 82 -12.25 -15.40 21.06
CA THR A 82 -12.71 -14.02 20.85
C THR A 82 -11.70 -12.99 21.34
N ALA A 83 -11.06 -13.23 22.49
CA ALA A 83 -10.05 -12.30 22.99
C ALA A 83 -8.82 -12.25 22.07
N GLN A 84 -8.40 -13.38 21.51
CA GLN A 84 -7.29 -13.41 20.54
C GLN A 84 -7.68 -12.81 19.19
N GLN A 85 -8.91 -13.01 18.71
CA GLN A 85 -9.42 -12.33 17.51
C GLN A 85 -9.43 -10.81 17.68
N LEU A 86 -9.79 -10.31 18.86
CA LEU A 86 -9.74 -8.87 19.16
C LEU A 86 -8.31 -8.36 19.32
N GLY A 87 -7.47 -9.09 20.05
CA GLY A 87 -6.15 -8.65 20.49
C GLY A 87 -5.01 -8.86 19.50
N SER A 88 -5.11 -9.85 18.60
CA SER A 88 -4.03 -10.20 17.67
C SER A 88 -3.76 -9.06 16.69
N GLY A 89 -2.50 -8.59 16.67
CA GLY A 89 -2.00 -7.55 15.79
C GLY A 89 -1.79 -8.02 14.35
N MET A 90 -1.52 -9.31 14.13
CA MET A 90 -1.23 -9.88 12.80
C MET A 90 -2.44 -10.57 12.14
N ARG A 91 -3.28 -11.24 12.92
CA ARG A 91 -4.38 -12.10 12.44
C ARG A 91 -5.76 -11.72 13.02
N GLY A 92 -5.84 -10.62 13.75
CA GLY A 92 -7.06 -10.17 14.43
C GLY A 92 -7.45 -8.73 14.09
N LEU A 93 -8.02 -8.02 15.06
CA LEU A 93 -8.35 -6.59 14.97
C LEU A 93 -7.28 -5.68 15.62
N GLY A 94 -6.30 -6.24 16.31
CA GLY A 94 -5.16 -5.53 16.89
C GLY A 94 -5.47 -4.65 18.10
N LEU A 95 -6.55 -4.91 18.85
CA LEU A 95 -6.90 -4.11 20.02
C LEU A 95 -5.76 -4.13 21.05
N GLY A 96 -5.10 -2.98 21.23
CA GLY A 96 -3.98 -2.84 22.15
C GLY A 96 -2.67 -3.46 21.66
N ALA A 97 -2.59 -3.94 20.42
CA ALA A 97 -1.36 -4.43 19.82
C ALA A 97 -0.46 -3.27 19.38
N PHE A 98 0.82 -3.36 19.69
CA PHE A 98 1.85 -2.38 19.31
C PHE A 98 3.16 -3.07 18.93
N THR A 99 4.06 -2.32 18.30
CA THR A 99 5.38 -2.81 17.89
C THR A 99 6.49 -1.93 18.45
N LEU A 100 7.67 -2.52 18.65
CA LEU A 100 8.92 -1.81 18.92
C LEU A 100 9.89 -1.87 17.72
N ASP A 101 9.41 -2.42 16.60
CA ASP A 101 10.17 -2.54 15.37
C ASP A 101 9.82 -1.42 14.39
N TRP A 102 10.81 -0.60 14.03
CA TRP A 102 10.64 0.47 13.04
C TRP A 102 10.23 -0.08 11.67
N SER A 103 10.70 -1.27 11.29
CA SER A 103 10.33 -1.86 9.99
C SER A 103 8.82 -2.11 9.91
N THR A 104 8.23 -2.64 10.99
CA THR A 104 6.77 -2.84 11.11
C THR A 104 6.01 -1.52 11.03
N VAL A 105 6.55 -0.43 11.58
CA VAL A 105 5.94 0.91 11.54
C VAL A 105 5.91 1.50 10.14
N SER A 106 7.01 1.38 9.37
CA SER A 106 7.17 2.09 8.09
C SER A 106 6.81 1.27 6.84
N SER A 107 6.62 -0.05 6.96
CA SER A 107 6.50 -0.99 5.81
C SER A 107 5.39 -0.69 4.80
N PHE A 108 4.19 -0.26 5.23
CA PHE A 108 3.02 -0.17 4.33
C PHE A 108 2.50 1.24 4.08
N LEU A 109 2.51 2.10 5.10
CA LEU A 109 2.01 3.48 5.01
C LEU A 109 3.16 4.50 4.88
N PHE A 110 4.36 4.03 4.55
CA PHE A 110 5.63 4.77 4.66
C PHE A 110 5.87 5.31 6.08
N SER A 111 6.91 6.11 6.26
CA SER A 111 7.20 6.68 7.57
C SER A 111 6.10 7.65 8.04
N PRO A 112 5.56 7.45 9.26
CA PRO A 112 4.55 8.33 9.83
C PRO A 112 5.08 9.73 10.17
N LEU A 113 6.41 9.90 10.33
CA LEU A 113 7.02 11.19 10.63
C LEU A 113 6.90 12.19 9.48
N ILE A 114 6.60 11.71 8.27
CA ILE A 114 6.55 12.50 7.04
C ILE A 114 5.12 12.96 6.73
N SER A 115 4.16 12.13 7.10
CA SER A 115 2.76 12.32 6.71
C SER A 115 2.16 13.50 7.47
N PRO A 116 1.48 14.44 6.79
CA PRO A 116 0.82 15.56 7.43
C PRO A 116 -0.19 15.10 8.48
N PHE A 117 -0.30 15.80 9.61
CA PHE A 117 -1.17 15.37 10.71
C PHE A 117 -2.65 15.22 10.29
N PHE A 118 -3.16 16.08 9.39
CA PHE A 118 -4.53 15.93 8.90
C PHE A 118 -4.74 14.60 8.14
N ALA A 119 -3.73 14.13 7.38
CA ALA A 119 -3.80 12.85 6.69
C ALA A 119 -3.78 11.69 7.70
N ILE A 120 -2.94 11.79 8.73
CA ILE A 120 -2.92 10.82 9.86
C ILE A 120 -4.29 10.73 10.51
N VAL A 121 -4.94 11.87 10.76
CA VAL A 121 -6.29 11.90 11.37
C VAL A 121 -7.35 11.29 10.45
N ASN A 122 -7.29 11.52 9.13
CA ASN A 122 -8.22 10.88 8.19
C ASN A 122 -8.04 9.35 8.17
N ILE A 123 -6.78 8.87 8.16
CA ILE A 123 -6.48 7.43 8.24
C ILE A 123 -6.93 6.87 9.60
N PHE A 124 -6.71 7.58 10.70
CA PHE A 124 -7.15 7.18 12.04
C PHE A 124 -8.66 6.92 12.05
N PHE A 125 -9.45 7.90 11.61
CA PHE A 125 -10.90 7.76 11.59
C PHE A 125 -11.36 6.67 10.62
N GLY A 126 -10.75 6.58 9.43
CA GLY A 126 -11.05 5.53 8.45
C GLY A 126 -10.77 4.13 8.98
N TYR A 127 -9.60 3.94 9.58
CA TYR A 127 -9.16 2.69 10.19
C TYR A 127 -10.03 2.30 11.38
N VAL A 128 -10.31 3.22 12.32
CA VAL A 128 -11.15 2.94 13.48
C VAL A 128 -12.57 2.62 13.08
N PHE A 129 -13.13 3.39 12.14
CA PHE A 129 -14.45 3.14 11.58
C PHE A 129 -14.53 1.75 10.92
N PHE A 130 -13.52 1.37 10.14
CA PHE A 130 -13.50 0.07 9.49
C PHE A 130 -13.30 -1.09 10.48
N VAL A 131 -12.21 -1.08 11.24
CA VAL A 131 -11.74 -2.20 12.07
C VAL A 131 -12.52 -2.34 13.36
N TYR A 132 -12.90 -1.25 14.02
CA TYR A 132 -13.54 -1.31 15.34
C TYR A 132 -15.05 -1.07 15.31
N LEU A 133 -15.62 -0.61 14.20
CA LEU A 133 -17.07 -0.44 14.05
C LEU A 133 -17.66 -1.39 13.01
N ILE A 134 -17.28 -1.26 11.73
CA ILE A 134 -17.90 -2.04 10.65
C ILE A 134 -17.59 -3.53 10.78
N MET A 135 -16.34 -3.90 11.05
CA MET A 135 -15.90 -5.29 11.18
C MET A 135 -16.64 -6.07 12.28
N PRO A 136 -16.73 -5.58 13.54
CA PRO A 136 -17.48 -6.26 14.58
C PRO A 136 -18.98 -6.41 14.27
N ILE A 137 -19.59 -5.36 13.69
CA ILE A 137 -21.00 -5.37 13.29
C ILE A 137 -21.25 -6.43 12.20
N ALA A 138 -20.37 -6.50 11.20
CA ALA A 138 -20.49 -7.45 10.10
C ALA A 138 -20.24 -8.90 10.54
N TYR A 139 -19.22 -9.15 11.36
CA TYR A 139 -18.82 -10.49 11.79
C TYR A 139 -19.71 -11.04 12.92
N TRP A 140 -19.78 -10.35 14.06
CA TRP A 140 -20.53 -10.84 15.23
C TRP A 140 -22.01 -10.47 15.20
N GLY A 141 -22.31 -9.23 14.80
CA GLY A 141 -23.67 -8.67 14.84
C GLY A 141 -24.63 -9.32 13.83
N PHE A 142 -24.31 -9.20 12.55
CA PHE A 142 -25.18 -9.69 11.46
C PHE A 142 -24.73 -11.02 10.84
N ASN A 143 -23.51 -11.49 11.13
CA ASN A 143 -22.92 -12.67 10.48
C ASN A 143 -23.06 -12.63 8.95
N LEU A 144 -22.71 -11.48 8.35
CA LEU A 144 -22.89 -11.24 6.92
C LEU A 144 -22.14 -12.30 6.10
N TYR A 145 -22.80 -12.88 5.11
CA TYR A 145 -22.22 -13.92 4.24
C TYR A 145 -21.69 -15.16 4.98
N ASN A 146 -22.26 -15.51 6.13
CA ASN A 146 -21.75 -16.57 7.01
C ASN A 146 -20.30 -16.32 7.47
N ALA A 147 -19.95 -15.07 7.72
CA ALA A 147 -18.60 -14.63 8.11
C ALA A 147 -17.96 -15.49 9.22
N LYS A 148 -18.74 -15.96 10.20
CA LYS A 148 -18.23 -16.76 11.33
C LYS A 148 -17.62 -18.09 10.92
N THR A 149 -17.96 -18.62 9.74
CA THR A 149 -17.38 -19.84 9.17
C THR A 149 -15.92 -19.64 8.75
N PHE A 150 -15.50 -18.39 8.58
CA PHE A 150 -14.15 -18.04 8.13
C PHE A 150 -13.37 -17.33 9.24
N PRO A 151 -12.03 -17.32 9.16
CA PRO A 151 -11.19 -16.46 9.99
C PRO A 151 -11.59 -14.99 9.85
N ILE A 152 -11.57 -14.23 10.96
CA ILE A 152 -11.96 -12.82 10.96
C ILE A 152 -11.07 -11.98 10.04
N PHE A 153 -9.77 -12.28 9.97
CA PHE A 153 -8.78 -11.63 9.14
C PHE A 153 -7.99 -12.69 8.35
N SER A 154 -8.14 -12.71 7.03
CA SER A 154 -7.41 -13.63 6.14
C SER A 154 -7.49 -13.16 4.69
N SER A 155 -6.42 -13.33 3.92
CA SER A 155 -6.41 -13.14 2.46
C SER A 155 -6.85 -14.39 1.69
N HIS A 156 -6.87 -15.56 2.34
CA HIS A 156 -7.18 -16.83 1.70
C HIS A 156 -8.63 -16.93 1.21
N LEU A 157 -8.82 -17.78 0.20
CA LEU A 157 -10.12 -18.14 -0.34
C LEU A 157 -10.65 -19.42 0.31
N PHE A 158 -11.97 -19.51 0.52
CA PHE A 158 -12.58 -20.59 1.28
C PHE A 158 -13.76 -21.26 0.57
N MET A 159 -13.94 -22.54 0.85
CA MET A 159 -15.14 -23.32 0.56
C MET A 159 -16.26 -22.96 1.55
N SER A 160 -17.51 -23.32 1.28
CA SER A 160 -18.66 -22.99 2.15
C SER A 160 -18.59 -23.60 3.56
N ASN A 161 -17.80 -24.66 3.74
CA ASN A 161 -17.55 -25.35 5.01
C ASN A 161 -16.43 -24.71 5.85
N GLY A 162 -15.74 -23.67 5.35
CA GLY A 162 -14.62 -23.01 6.05
C GLY A 162 -13.23 -23.56 5.72
N THR A 163 -13.11 -24.65 4.96
CA THR A 163 -11.80 -25.15 4.51
C THR A 163 -11.23 -24.26 3.39
N LYS A 164 -9.90 -24.23 3.25
CA LYS A 164 -9.24 -23.50 2.16
C LYS A 164 -9.73 -24.01 0.80
N TYR A 165 -9.94 -23.09 -0.13
CA TYR A 165 -10.35 -23.40 -1.49
C TYR A 165 -9.17 -23.92 -2.31
N ASP A 166 -9.29 -25.11 -2.87
CA ASP A 166 -8.26 -25.71 -3.72
C ASP A 166 -8.38 -25.16 -5.16
N ILE A 167 -7.65 -24.07 -5.41
CA ILE A 167 -7.69 -23.30 -6.67
C ILE A 167 -7.23 -24.13 -7.88
N PRO A 168 -6.13 -24.93 -7.83
CA PRO A 168 -5.70 -25.75 -8.96
C PRO A 168 -6.80 -26.65 -9.54
N SER A 169 -7.74 -27.12 -8.72
CA SER A 169 -8.83 -28.00 -9.17
C SER A 169 -9.85 -27.37 -10.11
N ILE A 170 -9.96 -26.05 -10.15
CA ILE A 170 -10.92 -25.31 -11.00
C ILE A 170 -10.25 -24.65 -12.19
N VAL A 171 -8.97 -24.97 -12.43
CA VAL A 171 -8.15 -24.41 -13.50
C VAL A 171 -7.84 -25.51 -14.51
N ASN A 172 -8.22 -25.29 -15.76
CA ASN A 172 -7.90 -26.23 -16.84
C ASN A 172 -6.44 -26.10 -17.31
N SER A 173 -6.02 -26.98 -18.22
CA SER A 173 -4.66 -27.00 -18.80
C SER A 173 -4.26 -25.72 -19.55
N GLN A 174 -5.21 -24.83 -19.86
CA GLN A 174 -5.00 -23.56 -20.55
C GLN A 174 -5.03 -22.36 -19.58
N PHE A 175 -4.94 -22.60 -18.27
CA PHE A 175 -5.05 -21.59 -17.22
C PHE A 175 -6.38 -20.80 -17.25
N GLN A 176 -7.47 -21.47 -17.63
CA GLN A 176 -8.82 -20.89 -17.65
C GLN A 176 -9.72 -21.59 -16.64
N LEU A 177 -10.83 -20.93 -16.30
CA LEU A 177 -11.82 -21.47 -15.38
C LEU A 177 -12.53 -22.69 -16.00
N ASP A 178 -12.39 -23.83 -15.35
CA ASP A 178 -13.26 -24.99 -15.59
C ASP A 178 -14.60 -24.76 -14.90
N LYS A 179 -15.65 -24.57 -15.71
CA LYS A 179 -16.99 -24.24 -15.20
C LYS A 179 -17.66 -25.43 -14.55
N ASP A 180 -17.41 -26.65 -15.03
CA ASP A 180 -18.08 -27.84 -14.53
C ASP A 180 -17.47 -28.21 -13.17
N ALA A 181 -16.14 -28.23 -13.07
CA ALA A 181 -15.44 -28.41 -11.79
C ALA A 181 -15.81 -27.31 -10.77
N TYR A 182 -15.96 -26.06 -11.22
CA TYR A 182 -16.40 -24.96 -10.36
C TYR A 182 -17.84 -25.15 -9.84
N ASN A 183 -18.76 -25.62 -10.69
CA ASN A 183 -20.14 -25.86 -10.29
C ASN A 183 -20.26 -27.04 -9.31
N GLU A 184 -19.43 -28.07 -9.46
CA GLU A 184 -19.37 -29.22 -8.54
C GLU A 184 -18.79 -28.84 -7.17
N ARG A 185 -17.69 -28.08 -7.15
CA ARG A 185 -17.05 -27.65 -5.90
C ARG A 185 -17.79 -26.51 -5.19
N GLY A 186 -18.53 -25.71 -5.94
CA GLY A 186 -19.32 -24.60 -5.42
C GLY A 186 -18.57 -23.28 -5.39
N LYS A 187 -19.24 -22.26 -4.85
CA LYS A 187 -18.78 -20.87 -4.93
C LYS A 187 -17.59 -20.60 -4.00
N VAL A 188 -16.69 -19.75 -4.47
CA VAL A 188 -15.59 -19.18 -3.67
C VAL A 188 -16.13 -18.20 -2.64
N ASN A 189 -15.71 -18.35 -1.38
CA ASN A 189 -16.03 -17.45 -0.28
C ASN A 189 -14.78 -16.70 0.21
N LEU A 190 -15.00 -15.48 0.70
CA LEU A 190 -13.98 -14.59 1.21
C LEU A 190 -14.16 -14.41 2.71
N SER A 191 -13.07 -14.12 3.42
CA SER A 191 -13.20 -13.58 4.78
C SER A 191 -13.98 -12.26 4.73
N ILE A 192 -14.73 -11.96 5.80
CA ILE A 192 -15.52 -10.71 5.84
C ILE A 192 -14.61 -9.48 5.75
N PHE A 193 -13.40 -9.57 6.33
CA PHE A 193 -12.38 -8.52 6.23
C PHE A 193 -12.03 -8.25 4.78
N PHE A 194 -11.68 -9.30 4.03
CA PHE A 194 -11.25 -9.13 2.64
C PHE A 194 -12.38 -8.64 1.74
N ALA A 195 -13.61 -9.14 1.94
CA ALA A 195 -14.79 -8.66 1.24
C ALA A 195 -15.05 -7.16 1.51
N LEU A 196 -15.01 -6.73 2.77
CA LEU A 196 -15.22 -5.32 3.13
C LEU A 196 -14.08 -4.42 2.64
N THR A 197 -12.82 -4.85 2.70
CA THR A 197 -11.69 -4.09 2.12
C THR A 197 -11.94 -3.81 0.64
N TYR A 198 -12.44 -4.78 -0.14
CA TYR A 198 -12.81 -4.53 -1.54
C TYR A 198 -13.96 -3.52 -1.68
N GLY A 199 -14.99 -3.62 -0.83
CA GLY A 199 -16.06 -2.63 -0.78
C GLY A 199 -15.53 -1.21 -0.54
N PHE A 200 -14.68 -1.02 0.48
CA PHE A 200 -14.04 0.27 0.76
C PHE A 200 -13.10 0.73 -0.36
N SER A 201 -12.43 -0.20 -1.05
CA SER A 201 -11.63 0.12 -2.24
C SER A 201 -12.50 0.67 -3.37
N PHE A 202 -13.69 0.10 -3.62
CA PHE A 202 -14.65 0.66 -4.59
C PHE A 202 -15.07 2.08 -4.21
N ALA A 203 -15.39 2.31 -2.94
CA ALA A 203 -15.77 3.62 -2.44
C ALA A 203 -14.63 4.63 -2.59
N THR A 204 -13.39 4.23 -2.33
CA THR A 204 -12.19 5.07 -2.45
C THR A 204 -11.97 5.55 -3.88
N ILE A 205 -12.14 4.67 -4.86
CA ILE A 205 -11.94 5.00 -6.28
C ILE A 205 -13.00 6.01 -6.74
N ALA A 206 -14.28 5.77 -6.41
CA ALA A 206 -15.35 6.72 -6.72
C ALA A 206 -15.21 8.05 -5.97
N ALA A 207 -14.78 8.00 -4.70
CA ALA A 207 -14.49 9.18 -3.91
C ALA A 207 -13.33 9.99 -4.49
N THR A 208 -12.31 9.33 -5.04
CA THR A 208 -11.13 10.01 -5.63
C THR A 208 -11.54 10.92 -6.78
N ILE A 209 -12.35 10.41 -7.71
CA ILE A 209 -12.81 11.18 -8.87
C ILE A 209 -13.67 12.37 -8.44
N THR A 210 -14.66 12.11 -7.57
CA THR A 210 -15.60 13.14 -7.11
C THR A 210 -14.94 14.19 -6.21
N HIS A 211 -14.05 13.78 -5.30
CA HIS A 211 -13.30 14.69 -4.45
C HIS A 211 -12.37 15.60 -5.26
N VAL A 212 -11.59 15.06 -6.20
CA VAL A 212 -10.73 15.88 -7.06
C VAL A 212 -11.55 16.80 -7.94
N GLY A 213 -12.65 16.32 -8.52
CA GLY A 213 -13.56 17.13 -9.33
C GLY A 213 -14.14 18.33 -8.57
N LEU A 214 -14.60 18.13 -7.34
CA LEU A 214 -15.26 19.19 -6.55
C LEU A 214 -14.28 20.17 -5.89
N PHE A 215 -13.23 19.65 -5.24
CA PHE A 215 -12.30 20.47 -4.45
C PHE A 215 -11.22 21.11 -5.33
N TYR A 216 -10.68 20.36 -6.29
CA TYR A 216 -9.56 20.81 -7.12
C TYR A 216 -9.96 21.13 -8.57
N GLY A 217 -11.15 20.73 -9.03
CA GLY A 217 -11.56 20.88 -10.44
C GLY A 217 -11.56 22.32 -10.94
N LYS A 218 -11.98 23.30 -10.13
CA LYS A 218 -11.91 24.73 -10.50
C LYS A 218 -10.47 25.19 -10.70
N GLU A 219 -9.54 24.72 -9.86
CA GLU A 219 -8.13 25.06 -9.96
C GLU A 219 -7.48 24.39 -11.18
N ILE A 220 -7.79 23.11 -11.42
CA ILE A 220 -7.35 22.37 -12.60
C ILE A 220 -7.82 23.07 -13.88
N TYR A 221 -9.10 23.45 -13.95
CA TYR A 221 -9.67 24.14 -15.10
C TYR A 221 -9.05 25.53 -15.29
N ARG A 222 -8.88 26.30 -14.21
CA ARG A 222 -8.21 27.60 -14.25
C ARG A 222 -6.79 27.47 -14.81
N ARG A 223 -6.02 26.48 -14.35
CA ARG A 223 -4.65 26.22 -14.82
C ARG A 223 -4.59 25.72 -16.25
N PHE A 224 -5.55 24.88 -16.64
CA PHE A 224 -5.69 24.43 -18.03
C PHE A 224 -5.86 25.65 -18.96
N LYS A 225 -6.73 26.60 -18.57
CA LYS A 225 -6.95 27.85 -19.31
C LYS A 225 -5.80 28.85 -19.20
N ALA A 226 -5.12 28.90 -18.06
CA ALA A 226 -4.09 29.89 -17.73
C ALA A 226 -2.65 29.41 -18.01
N SER A 227 -2.44 28.25 -18.66
CA SER A 227 -1.12 27.57 -18.74
C SER A 227 0.02 28.34 -19.45
N GLN A 228 -0.27 29.56 -19.91
CA GLN A 228 0.68 30.50 -20.52
C GLN A 228 0.95 31.77 -19.68
N ASN A 229 0.06 32.19 -18.77
CA ASN A 229 0.13 33.53 -18.14
C ASN A 229 0.20 33.52 -16.59
N GLU A 230 0.31 32.37 -15.93
CA GLU A 230 0.39 32.30 -14.46
C GLU A 230 1.77 32.72 -13.94
N LYS A 231 1.81 33.46 -12.81
CA LYS A 231 3.06 33.89 -12.18
C LYS A 231 3.84 32.66 -11.70
N PRO A 232 5.06 32.41 -12.22
CA PRO A 232 5.83 31.24 -11.83
C PRO A 232 6.25 31.34 -10.36
N ASP A 233 6.20 30.22 -9.65
CA ASP A 233 6.75 30.07 -8.31
C ASP A 233 8.25 30.45 -8.28
N ILE A 234 8.76 30.87 -7.12
CA ILE A 234 10.18 31.20 -6.92
C ILE A 234 11.06 30.02 -7.35
N HIS A 235 10.67 28.79 -7.01
CA HIS A 235 11.46 27.65 -7.43
C HIS A 235 11.47 27.49 -8.95
N THR A 236 10.34 27.72 -9.62
CA THR A 236 10.23 27.68 -11.08
C THR A 236 11.03 28.81 -11.74
N LYS A 237 11.03 30.02 -11.17
CA LYS A 237 11.88 31.14 -11.64
C LYS A 237 13.36 30.77 -11.59
N LEU A 238 13.82 30.16 -10.49
CA LEU A 238 15.21 29.71 -10.34
C LEU A 238 15.55 28.57 -11.30
N MET A 239 14.59 27.69 -11.61
CA MET A 239 14.80 26.59 -12.56
C MET A 239 14.86 27.02 -14.02
N LYS A 240 14.36 28.22 -14.38
CA LYS A 240 14.44 28.76 -15.76
C LYS A 240 15.86 28.93 -16.29
N LYS A 241 16.88 28.92 -15.42
CA LYS A 241 18.29 28.92 -15.82
C LYS A 241 18.69 27.65 -16.57
N TYR A 242 18.01 26.53 -16.34
CA TYR A 242 18.30 25.25 -16.95
C TYR A 242 17.42 25.01 -18.17
N ASP A 243 18.00 24.40 -19.20
CA ASP A 243 17.23 23.93 -20.35
C ASP A 243 16.19 22.91 -19.93
N ASP A 244 14.98 23.08 -20.45
CA ASP A 244 13.94 22.09 -20.34
C ASP A 244 14.24 20.83 -21.18
N ILE A 245 13.61 19.72 -20.79
CA ILE A 245 13.74 18.45 -21.50
C ILE A 245 12.97 18.54 -22.82
N PRO A 246 13.59 18.21 -23.96
CA PRO A 246 12.89 18.14 -25.24
C PRO A 246 11.71 17.16 -25.15
N ALA A 247 10.52 17.59 -25.60
CA ALA A 247 9.32 16.77 -25.53
C ALA A 247 9.47 15.42 -26.26
N TRP A 248 10.29 15.37 -27.30
CA TRP A 248 10.54 14.15 -28.08
C TRP A 248 11.19 13.01 -27.26
N TRP A 249 11.90 13.29 -26.16
CA TRP A 249 12.43 12.25 -25.26
C TRP A 249 11.31 11.43 -24.62
N PHE A 250 10.23 12.11 -24.22
CA PHE A 250 9.07 11.44 -23.65
C PHE A 250 8.29 10.68 -24.71
N TYR A 251 8.09 11.28 -25.89
CA TYR A 251 7.38 10.62 -26.99
C TYR A 251 8.13 9.40 -27.52
N SER A 252 9.46 9.44 -27.62
CA SER A 252 10.26 8.31 -28.06
C SER A 252 10.23 7.15 -27.06
N LEU A 253 10.38 7.43 -25.75
CA LEU A 253 10.26 6.40 -24.72
C LEU A 253 8.86 5.79 -24.64
N MET A 254 7.82 6.62 -24.76
CA MET A 254 6.44 6.15 -24.79
C MET A 254 6.19 5.28 -26.03
N ALA A 255 6.63 5.72 -27.21
CA ALA A 255 6.49 4.94 -28.44
C ALA A 255 7.24 3.59 -28.35
N LEU A 256 8.47 3.58 -27.83
CA LEU A 256 9.26 2.38 -27.65
C LEU A 256 8.59 1.40 -26.68
N SER A 257 8.20 1.87 -25.50
CA SER A 257 7.57 1.03 -24.46
C SER A 257 6.22 0.46 -24.89
N VAL A 258 5.38 1.25 -25.55
CA VAL A 258 4.10 0.77 -26.12
C VAL A 258 4.35 -0.23 -27.25
N THR A 259 5.33 0.02 -28.13
CA THR A 259 5.66 -0.90 -29.23
C THR A 259 6.14 -2.25 -28.70
N VAL A 260 7.07 -2.26 -27.75
CA VAL A 260 7.55 -3.49 -27.11
C VAL A 260 6.40 -4.24 -26.42
N SER A 261 5.54 -3.51 -25.70
CA SER A 261 4.38 -4.12 -25.03
C SER A 261 3.35 -4.70 -26.02
N LEU A 262 3.11 -4.02 -27.15
CA LEU A 262 2.26 -4.53 -28.22
C LEU A 262 2.85 -5.79 -28.86
N LEU A 263 4.16 -5.81 -29.13
CA LEU A 263 4.86 -6.98 -29.65
C LEU A 263 4.75 -8.18 -28.70
N LEU A 264 4.89 -7.97 -27.39
CA LEU A 264 4.69 -9.03 -26.40
C LEU A 264 3.26 -9.57 -26.45
N CYS A 265 2.24 -8.70 -26.52
CA CYS A 265 0.84 -9.11 -26.60
C CYS A 265 0.50 -9.87 -27.91
N THR A 266 1.20 -9.60 -29.01
CA THR A 266 0.94 -10.26 -30.31
C THR A 266 1.75 -11.55 -30.50
N VAL A 267 3.02 -11.55 -30.11
CA VAL A 267 3.93 -12.70 -30.30
C VAL A 267 3.71 -13.77 -29.23
N LEU A 268 3.59 -13.37 -27.96
CA LEU A 268 3.42 -14.28 -26.82
C LEU A 268 1.95 -14.44 -26.43
N LYS A 269 1.06 -14.57 -27.43
CA LYS A 269 -0.40 -14.62 -27.22
C LYS A 269 -0.83 -15.74 -26.27
N ARG A 270 -0.14 -16.89 -26.29
CA ARG A 270 -0.45 -18.04 -25.42
C ARG A 270 -0.12 -17.78 -23.95
N GLU A 271 1.01 -17.11 -23.69
CA GLU A 271 1.50 -16.83 -22.33
C GLU A 271 0.82 -15.59 -21.74
N VAL A 272 0.74 -14.49 -22.49
CA VAL A 272 0.24 -13.19 -21.99
C VAL A 272 -1.29 -13.15 -21.96
N GLN A 273 -1.95 -13.85 -22.89
CA GLN A 273 -3.42 -13.94 -23.04
C GLN A 273 -4.18 -12.60 -23.21
N LEU A 274 -3.50 -11.46 -23.08
CA LEU A 274 -4.07 -10.12 -23.23
C LEU A 274 -4.13 -9.73 -24.72
N PRO A 275 -5.31 -9.34 -25.25
CA PRO A 275 -5.41 -8.85 -26.62
C PRO A 275 -4.80 -7.44 -26.75
N TRP A 276 -4.35 -7.08 -27.96
CA TRP A 276 -3.70 -5.80 -28.26
C TRP A 276 -4.53 -4.57 -27.85
N TRP A 277 -5.86 -4.64 -28.00
CA TRP A 277 -6.76 -3.55 -27.60
C TRP A 277 -6.81 -3.37 -26.08
N GLY A 278 -6.62 -4.46 -25.31
CA GLY A 278 -6.60 -4.44 -23.86
C GLY A 278 -5.43 -3.62 -23.32
N LEU A 279 -4.27 -3.68 -23.99
CA LEU A 279 -3.12 -2.83 -23.67
C LEU A 279 -3.42 -1.34 -23.89
N ILE A 280 -4.00 -0.98 -25.05
CA ILE A 280 -4.37 0.42 -25.35
C ILE A 280 -5.38 0.93 -24.32
N PHE A 281 -6.34 0.08 -23.95
CA PHE A 281 -7.33 0.42 -22.93
C PHE A 281 -6.70 0.61 -21.54
N ALA A 282 -5.74 -0.24 -21.16
CA ALA A 282 -4.98 -0.08 -19.91
C ALA A 282 -4.20 1.25 -19.88
N CYS A 283 -3.52 1.58 -20.98
CA CYS A 283 -2.81 2.86 -21.13
C CYS A 283 -3.75 4.07 -21.02
N GLY A 284 -4.93 4.00 -21.64
CA GLY A 284 -5.95 5.04 -21.54
C GLY A 284 -6.47 5.23 -20.11
N MET A 285 -6.71 4.13 -19.40
CA MET A 285 -7.13 4.17 -18.00
C MET A 285 -6.03 4.77 -17.10
N ALA A 286 -4.79 4.32 -17.25
CA ALA A 286 -3.65 4.87 -16.52
C ALA A 286 -3.53 6.38 -16.74
N PHE A 287 -3.63 6.84 -17.99
CA PHE A 287 -3.54 8.26 -18.34
C PHE A 287 -4.59 9.13 -17.64
N ILE A 288 -5.86 8.68 -17.63
CA ILE A 288 -6.97 9.40 -16.99
C ILE A 288 -6.75 9.51 -15.48
N PHE A 289 -6.35 8.41 -14.83
CA PHE A 289 -6.23 8.34 -13.38
C PHE A 289 -4.92 8.91 -12.82
N THR A 290 -3.88 9.09 -13.66
CA THR A 290 -2.59 9.63 -13.21
C THR A 290 -2.73 11.04 -12.61
N LEU A 291 -3.53 11.93 -13.21
CA LEU A 291 -3.73 13.29 -12.71
C LEU A 291 -4.40 13.35 -11.32
N PRO A 292 -5.62 12.80 -11.11
CA PRO A 292 -6.28 12.88 -9.81
C PRO A 292 -5.48 12.20 -8.71
N ILE A 293 -4.87 11.05 -8.99
CA ILE A 293 -4.07 10.32 -7.99
C ILE A 293 -2.81 11.11 -7.64
N SER A 294 -2.11 11.68 -8.62
CA SER A 294 -0.93 12.52 -8.36
C SER A 294 -1.27 13.72 -7.46
N ILE A 295 -2.45 14.32 -7.58
CA ILE A 295 -2.88 15.45 -6.74
C ILE A 295 -3.08 15.00 -5.28
N ILE A 296 -3.73 13.86 -5.07
CA ILE A 296 -3.94 13.31 -3.72
C ILE A 296 -2.60 12.92 -3.11
N THR A 297 -1.74 12.20 -3.85
CA THR A 297 -0.40 11.82 -3.37
C THR A 297 0.43 13.05 -3.03
N ALA A 298 0.47 14.05 -3.93
CA ALA A 298 1.24 15.27 -3.73
C ALA A 298 0.83 16.06 -2.48
N THR A 299 -0.45 16.00 -2.06
CA THR A 299 -0.97 16.78 -0.93
C THR A 299 -1.02 15.99 0.37
N THR A 300 -1.32 14.70 0.32
CA THR A 300 -1.62 13.86 1.49
C THR A 300 -0.54 12.84 1.82
N ASN A 301 0.42 12.61 0.92
CA ASN A 301 1.40 11.51 0.99
C ASN A 301 0.77 10.10 0.90
N GLN A 302 -0.49 10.00 0.50
CA GLN A 302 -1.21 8.74 0.32
C GLN A 302 -1.60 8.58 -1.14
N THR A 303 -1.41 7.37 -1.67
CA THR A 303 -1.65 7.07 -3.09
C THR A 303 -2.79 6.07 -3.20
N PRO A 304 -4.01 6.51 -3.56
CA PRO A 304 -5.11 5.59 -3.86
C PRO A 304 -4.72 4.60 -4.96
N GLY A 305 -4.96 3.31 -4.71
CA GLY A 305 -4.66 2.22 -5.65
C GLY A 305 -5.66 2.12 -6.80
N LEU A 306 -5.17 1.86 -8.02
CA LEU A 306 -6.01 1.58 -9.20
C LEU A 306 -6.20 0.07 -9.43
N ASN A 307 -5.48 -0.77 -8.68
CA ASN A 307 -5.48 -2.23 -8.80
C ASN A 307 -6.89 -2.82 -8.94
N VAL A 308 -7.79 -2.48 -8.00
CA VAL A 308 -9.12 -3.09 -7.95
C VAL A 308 -9.97 -2.72 -9.15
N ILE A 309 -9.98 -1.46 -9.60
CA ILE A 309 -10.81 -1.07 -10.76
C ILE A 309 -10.27 -1.62 -12.08
N THR A 310 -8.94 -1.69 -12.25
CA THR A 310 -8.35 -2.31 -13.44
C THR A 310 -8.75 -3.77 -13.55
N GLU A 311 -8.70 -4.50 -12.43
CA GLU A 311 -9.07 -5.91 -12.35
C GLU A 311 -10.59 -6.11 -12.50
N TYR A 312 -11.40 -5.23 -11.90
CA TYR A 312 -12.85 -5.28 -11.99
C TYR A 312 -13.32 -5.10 -13.45
N VAL A 313 -12.80 -4.08 -14.14
CA VAL A 313 -13.22 -3.77 -15.52
C VAL A 313 -12.80 -4.89 -16.47
N MET A 314 -11.54 -5.33 -16.43
CA MET A 314 -11.06 -6.37 -17.34
C MET A 314 -11.69 -7.73 -17.03
N GLY A 315 -11.90 -8.05 -15.75
CA GLY A 315 -12.63 -9.24 -15.33
C GLY A 315 -14.09 -9.29 -15.81
N LEU A 316 -14.75 -8.14 -16.01
CA LEU A 316 -16.07 -8.07 -16.63
C LEU A 316 -16.02 -8.30 -18.14
N ILE A 317 -14.99 -7.79 -18.82
CA ILE A 317 -14.87 -7.88 -20.29
C ILE A 317 -14.37 -9.27 -20.73
N MET A 318 -13.38 -9.83 -20.02
CA MET A 318 -12.78 -11.13 -20.30
C MET A 318 -12.74 -12.02 -19.03
N PRO A 319 -13.90 -12.48 -18.53
CA PRO A 319 -13.93 -13.41 -17.41
C PRO A 319 -13.32 -14.77 -17.79
N GLY A 320 -12.65 -15.42 -16.86
CA GLY A 320 -12.04 -16.74 -17.07
C GLY A 320 -10.57 -16.69 -17.49
N TYR A 321 -9.98 -15.50 -17.67
CA TYR A 321 -8.59 -15.30 -18.10
C TYR A 321 -7.78 -14.58 -17.00
N PRO A 322 -7.28 -15.30 -15.98
CA PRO A 322 -6.54 -14.70 -14.87
C PRO A 322 -5.27 -13.98 -15.31
N ILE A 323 -4.51 -14.55 -16.25
CA ILE A 323 -3.25 -13.96 -16.71
C ILE A 323 -3.50 -12.67 -17.48
N ALA A 324 -4.48 -12.64 -18.39
CA ALA A 324 -4.86 -11.43 -19.11
C ALA A 324 -5.26 -10.30 -18.14
N ASN A 325 -6.03 -10.64 -17.10
CA ASN A 325 -6.45 -9.68 -16.07
C ASN A 325 -5.25 -9.12 -15.28
N VAL A 326 -4.32 -9.99 -14.87
CA VAL A 326 -3.07 -9.60 -14.20
C VAL A 326 -2.23 -8.68 -15.09
N CYS A 327 -2.04 -9.01 -16.37
CA CYS A 327 -1.32 -8.17 -17.31
C CYS A 327 -1.98 -6.79 -17.45
N PHE A 328 -3.31 -6.74 -17.59
CA PHE A 328 -4.07 -5.49 -17.67
C PHE A 328 -3.86 -4.61 -16.42
N LYS A 329 -3.93 -5.21 -15.23
CA LYS A 329 -3.64 -4.54 -13.95
C LYS A 329 -2.23 -3.98 -13.91
N VAL A 330 -1.21 -4.75 -14.29
CA VAL A 330 0.18 -4.28 -14.28
C VAL A 330 0.35 -3.10 -15.24
N TYR A 331 -0.13 -3.22 -16.47
CA TYR A 331 -0.04 -2.13 -17.45
C TYR A 331 -0.83 -0.88 -17.05
N GLY A 332 -1.98 -1.03 -16.38
CA GLY A 332 -2.78 0.11 -15.92
C GLY A 332 -2.24 0.75 -14.63
N TYR A 333 -2.11 -0.05 -13.57
CA TYR A 333 -1.78 0.44 -12.22
C TYR A 333 -0.28 0.71 -12.04
N MET A 334 0.61 -0.22 -12.43
CA MET A 334 2.05 -0.04 -12.18
C MET A 334 2.62 1.08 -13.04
N SER A 335 2.18 1.21 -14.29
CA SER A 335 2.57 2.35 -15.15
C SER A 335 2.18 3.70 -14.53
N MET A 336 0.98 3.79 -13.96
CA MET A 336 0.53 4.98 -13.24
C MET A 336 1.36 5.22 -11.97
N SER A 337 1.61 4.19 -11.17
CA SER A 337 2.45 4.30 -9.96
C SER A 337 3.86 4.80 -10.29
N GLN A 338 4.47 4.28 -11.36
CA GLN A 338 5.77 4.75 -11.85
C GLN A 338 5.70 6.19 -12.35
N ALA A 339 4.63 6.58 -13.03
CA ALA A 339 4.44 7.98 -13.44
C ALA A 339 4.34 8.94 -12.24
N VAL A 340 3.68 8.53 -11.14
CA VAL A 340 3.61 9.30 -9.89
C VAL A 340 4.99 9.41 -9.23
N ALA A 341 5.74 8.31 -9.14
CA ALA A 341 7.10 8.30 -8.60
C ALA A 341 8.04 9.22 -9.41
N PHE A 342 7.97 9.14 -10.74
CA PHE A 342 8.72 10.00 -11.65
C PHE A 342 8.39 11.49 -11.47
N LEU A 343 7.13 11.83 -11.17
CA LEU A 343 6.71 13.22 -10.87
C LEU A 343 7.22 13.67 -9.49
N SER A 344 7.23 12.80 -8.49
CA SER A 344 7.85 13.05 -7.18
C SER A 344 9.34 13.39 -7.32
N ASP A 345 10.07 12.63 -8.15
CA ASP A 345 11.51 12.86 -8.35
C ASP A 345 11.77 14.17 -9.13
N PHE A 346 10.90 14.56 -10.06
CA PHE A 346 10.99 15.90 -10.65
C PHE A 346 10.77 17.01 -9.62
N LYS A 347 9.90 16.79 -8.63
CA LYS A 347 9.75 17.71 -7.51
C LYS A 347 11.03 17.78 -6.67
N LEU A 348 11.70 16.65 -6.45
CA LEU A 348 13.01 16.61 -5.77
C LEU A 348 14.01 17.50 -6.51
N GLY A 349 14.15 17.32 -7.82
CA GLY A 349 15.04 18.14 -8.64
C GLY A 349 14.69 19.62 -8.62
N HIS A 350 13.40 19.96 -8.58
CA HIS A 350 12.90 21.33 -8.48
C HIS A 350 13.25 22.00 -7.14
N TYR A 351 13.24 21.24 -6.04
CA TYR A 351 13.67 21.70 -4.72
C TYR A 351 15.19 21.84 -4.60
N MET A 352 15.94 20.86 -5.10
CA MET A 352 17.40 20.80 -5.01
C MET A 352 18.12 21.61 -6.10
N LYS A 353 17.40 22.17 -7.08
CA LYS A 353 17.97 22.92 -8.21
C LYS A 353 18.87 22.07 -9.11
N ILE A 354 18.45 20.84 -9.36
CA ILE A 354 19.17 19.91 -10.24
C ILE A 354 18.66 20.07 -11.68
N PRO A 355 19.55 20.12 -12.69
CA PRO A 355 19.15 20.26 -14.09
C PRO A 355 18.12 19.19 -14.52
N PRO A 356 17.01 19.55 -15.19
CA PRO A 356 15.96 18.60 -15.57
C PRO A 356 16.44 17.45 -16.47
N LYS A 357 17.33 17.74 -17.43
CA LYS A 357 17.91 16.72 -18.34
C LYS A 357 18.70 15.66 -17.57
N SER A 358 19.50 16.07 -16.57
CA SER A 358 20.26 15.15 -15.72
C SER A 358 19.33 14.29 -14.86
N MET A 359 18.28 14.89 -14.29
CA MET A 359 17.26 14.15 -13.53
C MET A 359 16.60 13.06 -14.36
N PHE A 360 16.19 13.37 -15.58
CA PHE A 360 15.62 12.39 -16.50
C PHE A 360 16.58 11.24 -16.80
N LEU A 361 17.85 11.54 -17.11
CA LEU A 361 18.84 10.52 -17.44
C LEU A 361 19.13 9.58 -16.26
N VAL A 362 19.28 10.13 -15.06
CA VAL A 362 19.53 9.35 -13.84
C VAL A 362 18.34 8.44 -13.53
N GLN A 363 17.11 8.94 -13.65
CA GLN A 363 15.91 8.13 -13.43
C GLN A 363 15.76 7.03 -14.49
N PHE A 364 16.05 7.34 -15.76
CA PHE A 364 16.01 6.35 -16.84
C PHE A 364 17.02 5.22 -16.60
N VAL A 365 18.28 5.55 -16.33
CA VAL A 365 19.33 4.56 -16.02
C VAL A 365 19.00 3.78 -14.74
N GLY A 366 18.56 4.48 -13.70
CA GLY A 366 18.16 3.88 -12.43
C GLY A 366 17.01 2.88 -12.59
N THR A 367 16.03 3.19 -13.46
CA THR A 367 14.91 2.29 -13.77
C THR A 367 15.38 1.01 -14.46
N ILE A 368 16.32 1.12 -15.42
CA ILE A 368 16.89 -0.05 -16.11
C ILE A 368 17.67 -0.93 -15.13
N VAL A 369 18.52 -0.32 -14.30
CA VAL A 369 19.30 -1.07 -13.29
C VAL A 369 18.37 -1.74 -12.29
N ALA A 370 17.43 -0.99 -11.71
CA ALA A 370 16.49 -1.53 -10.73
C ALA A 370 15.61 -2.64 -11.33
N GLY A 371 15.09 -2.46 -12.54
CA GLY A 371 14.30 -3.49 -13.23
C GLY A 371 15.10 -4.77 -13.48
N THR A 372 16.35 -4.64 -13.93
CA THR A 372 17.23 -5.78 -14.20
C THR A 372 17.62 -6.53 -12.92
N VAL A 373 18.01 -5.80 -11.86
CA VAL A 373 18.41 -6.39 -10.57
C VAL A 373 17.23 -7.06 -9.88
N ASN A 374 16.04 -6.45 -9.88
CA ASN A 374 14.85 -7.04 -9.27
C ASN A 374 14.45 -8.34 -9.98
N ILE A 375 14.40 -8.36 -11.32
CA ILE A 375 14.10 -9.57 -12.08
C ILE A 375 15.17 -10.65 -11.87
N GLY A 376 16.45 -10.28 -11.92
CA GLY A 376 17.55 -11.22 -11.68
C GLY A 376 17.52 -11.84 -10.28
N THR A 377 17.22 -11.03 -9.26
CA THR A 377 17.08 -11.50 -7.87
C THR A 377 15.88 -12.43 -7.73
N ALA A 378 14.72 -12.07 -8.29
CA ALA A 378 13.53 -12.92 -8.26
C ALA A 378 13.79 -14.28 -8.93
N TRP A 379 14.44 -14.28 -10.10
CA TRP A 379 14.81 -15.50 -10.80
C TRP A 379 15.80 -16.36 -10.01
N TRP A 380 16.80 -15.73 -9.39
CA TRP A 380 17.77 -16.41 -8.54
C TRP A 380 17.12 -17.07 -7.32
N LEU A 381 16.20 -16.38 -6.64
CA LEU A 381 15.49 -16.92 -5.47
C LEU A 381 14.59 -18.10 -5.86
N LEU A 382 13.80 -17.95 -6.92
CA LEU A 382 12.92 -19.01 -7.43
C LEU A 382 13.70 -20.24 -7.90
N GLY A 383 14.90 -20.05 -8.47
CA GLY A 383 15.75 -21.16 -8.94
C GLY A 383 16.57 -21.84 -7.84
N SER A 384 16.87 -21.15 -6.73
CA SER A 384 17.77 -21.65 -5.69
C SER A 384 17.06 -22.20 -4.45
N ILE A 385 15.87 -21.69 -4.14
CA ILE A 385 15.14 -22.01 -2.91
C ILE A 385 13.98 -22.95 -3.25
N LYS A 386 14.09 -24.19 -2.79
CA LYS A 386 13.04 -25.19 -2.95
C LYS A 386 11.80 -24.82 -2.11
N ASP A 387 10.62 -24.95 -2.71
CA ASP A 387 9.31 -24.74 -2.09
C ASP A 387 9.08 -23.32 -1.53
N ILE A 388 9.76 -22.30 -2.08
CA ILE A 388 9.54 -20.89 -1.72
C ILE A 388 8.06 -20.51 -1.88
N CYS A 389 7.52 -19.72 -0.96
CA CYS A 389 6.11 -19.32 -0.91
C CYS A 389 5.09 -20.46 -0.66
N SER A 390 5.53 -21.72 -0.46
CA SER A 390 4.65 -22.85 -0.21
C SER A 390 4.09 -22.87 1.22
N ASP A 391 2.84 -23.32 1.36
CA ASP A 391 2.21 -23.59 2.66
C ASP A 391 2.77 -24.85 3.36
N SER A 392 3.57 -25.66 2.66
CA SER A 392 4.25 -26.83 3.23
C SER A 392 5.50 -26.48 4.05
N LEU A 393 5.97 -25.24 3.97
CA LEU A 393 7.08 -24.78 4.79
C LEU A 393 6.64 -24.63 6.25
N PRO A 394 7.54 -24.88 7.23
CA PRO A 394 7.25 -24.61 8.63
C PRO A 394 6.75 -23.17 8.83
N PRO A 395 5.82 -22.92 9.77
CA PRO A 395 5.30 -21.58 10.03
C PRO A 395 6.37 -20.52 10.33
N ASP A 396 7.51 -20.94 10.87
CA ASP A 396 8.65 -20.08 11.24
C ASP A 396 9.67 -19.91 10.09
N SER A 397 9.36 -20.44 8.90
CA SER A 397 10.21 -20.26 7.73
C SER A 397 10.23 -18.80 7.28
N PRO A 398 11.40 -18.21 7.01
CA PRO A 398 11.49 -16.84 6.49
C PRO A 398 11.00 -16.73 5.04
N TRP A 399 10.84 -17.86 4.33
CA TRP A 399 10.56 -17.93 2.89
C TRP A 399 9.05 -17.84 2.59
N THR A 400 8.41 -16.78 3.06
CA THR A 400 6.99 -16.49 2.82
C THR A 400 6.79 -15.36 1.83
N CYS A 401 5.66 -15.38 1.10
CA CYS A 401 5.38 -14.41 0.03
C CYS A 401 3.97 -13.83 0.19
N PRO A 402 3.72 -13.05 1.25
CA PRO A 402 2.39 -12.54 1.56
C PRO A 402 1.86 -11.60 0.48
N GLY A 403 2.72 -10.77 -0.11
CA GLY A 403 2.34 -9.86 -1.20
C GLY A 403 1.94 -10.62 -2.48
N ASP A 404 2.76 -11.57 -2.90
CA ASP A 404 2.48 -12.38 -4.10
C ASP A 404 1.25 -13.27 -3.91
N ARG A 405 1.00 -13.75 -2.68
CA ARG A 405 -0.21 -14.51 -2.36
C ARG A 405 -1.48 -13.66 -2.52
N VAL A 406 -1.50 -12.44 -1.98
CA VAL A 406 -2.62 -11.51 -2.18
C VAL A 406 -2.80 -11.19 -3.67
N PHE A 407 -1.69 -11.05 -4.41
CA PHE A 407 -1.73 -10.81 -5.84
C PHE A 407 -2.30 -12.01 -6.62
N PHE A 408 -1.95 -13.23 -6.24
CA PHE A 408 -2.49 -14.48 -6.78
C PHE A 408 -3.98 -14.65 -6.46
N ASP A 409 -4.37 -14.50 -5.20
CA ASP A 409 -5.78 -14.60 -4.77
C ASP A 409 -6.65 -13.56 -5.48
N ALA A 410 -6.12 -12.33 -5.68
CA ALA A 410 -6.79 -11.31 -6.49
C ALA A 410 -6.97 -11.75 -7.95
N SER A 411 -5.98 -12.40 -8.56
CA SER A 411 -6.10 -12.92 -9.93
C SER A 411 -7.22 -13.97 -10.08
N VAL A 412 -7.45 -14.75 -9.03
CA VAL A 412 -8.52 -15.75 -8.98
C VAL A 412 -9.89 -15.09 -8.84
N ILE A 413 -10.02 -14.13 -7.91
CA ILE A 413 -11.28 -13.41 -7.68
C ILE A 413 -11.70 -12.63 -8.93
N TRP A 414 -10.78 -11.82 -9.47
CA TRP A 414 -11.10 -10.86 -10.52
C TRP A 414 -10.97 -11.42 -11.93
N GLY A 415 -10.00 -12.32 -12.15
CA GLY A 415 -9.69 -12.82 -13.48
C GLY A 415 -10.28 -14.20 -13.76
N LEU A 416 -9.99 -15.19 -12.91
CA LEU A 416 -10.43 -16.58 -13.11
C LEU A 416 -11.95 -16.74 -12.91
N VAL A 417 -12.45 -16.49 -11.70
CA VAL A 417 -13.87 -16.63 -11.38
C VAL A 417 -14.67 -15.47 -12.00
N GLY A 418 -14.11 -14.26 -11.87
CA GLY A 418 -14.59 -13.03 -12.46
C GLY A 418 -15.59 -12.27 -11.57
N PRO A 419 -15.74 -10.94 -11.77
CA PRO A 419 -16.60 -10.11 -10.93
C PRO A 419 -18.07 -10.54 -10.99
N MET A 420 -18.54 -11.06 -12.13
CA MET A 420 -19.94 -11.50 -12.30
C MET A 420 -20.33 -12.64 -11.35
N ARG A 421 -19.39 -13.54 -11.01
CA ARG A 421 -19.61 -14.70 -10.12
C ARG A 421 -19.25 -14.44 -8.65
N ILE A 422 -18.63 -13.29 -8.34
CA ILE A 422 -18.32 -12.90 -6.95
C ILE A 422 -19.19 -11.73 -6.51
N PHE A 423 -19.16 -10.62 -7.26
CA PHE A 423 -19.85 -9.36 -6.98
C PHE A 423 -21.06 -9.11 -7.91
N GLY A 424 -21.33 -9.99 -8.87
CA GLY A 424 -22.49 -9.88 -9.75
C GLY A 424 -23.72 -10.64 -9.24
N SER A 425 -24.74 -10.77 -10.10
CA SER A 425 -25.97 -11.50 -9.81
C SER A 425 -25.76 -12.99 -9.51
N ALA A 426 -24.68 -13.59 -10.02
CA ALA A 426 -24.34 -14.99 -9.76
C ALA A 426 -23.53 -15.19 -8.47
N GLY A 427 -23.01 -14.11 -7.88
CA GLY A 427 -22.13 -14.15 -6.71
C GLY A 427 -22.81 -13.90 -5.38
N ASN A 428 -22.03 -14.03 -4.30
CA ASN A 428 -22.51 -13.83 -2.93
C ASN A 428 -22.40 -12.37 -2.47
N TYR A 429 -21.61 -11.53 -3.14
CA TYR A 429 -21.18 -10.21 -2.64
C TYR A 429 -21.71 -9.03 -3.47
N SER A 430 -22.88 -9.18 -4.10
CA SER A 430 -23.42 -8.18 -5.03
C SER A 430 -23.71 -6.81 -4.40
N VAL A 431 -24.06 -6.81 -3.11
CA VAL A 431 -24.34 -5.59 -2.34
C VAL A 431 -23.12 -4.68 -2.22
N LEU A 432 -21.89 -5.22 -2.32
CA LEU A 432 -20.68 -4.41 -2.21
C LEU A 432 -20.54 -3.38 -3.33
N ASN A 433 -21.17 -3.57 -4.49
CA ASN A 433 -21.14 -2.57 -5.57
C ASN A 433 -21.78 -1.23 -5.18
N TRP A 434 -22.68 -1.21 -4.18
CA TRP A 434 -23.25 0.04 -3.65
C TRP A 434 -22.19 0.96 -3.03
N PHE A 435 -21.03 0.43 -2.65
CA PHE A 435 -19.93 1.24 -2.16
C PHE A 435 -19.39 2.21 -3.21
N PHE A 436 -19.50 1.93 -4.52
CA PHE A 436 -19.19 2.92 -5.55
C PHE A 436 -20.07 4.17 -5.42
N LEU A 437 -21.37 3.98 -5.17
CA LEU A 437 -22.31 5.09 -5.01
C LEU A 437 -22.09 5.85 -3.70
N ILE A 438 -21.85 5.13 -2.60
CA ILE A 438 -21.50 5.74 -1.30
C ILE A 438 -20.22 6.56 -1.43
N GLY A 439 -19.20 6.01 -2.10
CA GLY A 439 -17.94 6.67 -2.39
C GLY A 439 -18.10 7.92 -3.24
N ALA A 440 -18.94 7.89 -4.28
CA ALA A 440 -19.22 9.06 -5.12
C ALA A 440 -20.02 10.14 -4.38
N ALA A 441 -20.99 9.74 -3.55
CA ALA A 441 -21.84 10.67 -2.81
C ALA A 441 -21.10 11.33 -1.64
N GLY A 442 -20.18 10.63 -0.98
CA GLY A 442 -19.46 11.13 0.19
C GLY A 442 -18.82 12.51 -0.03
N PRO A 443 -17.93 12.70 -1.02
CA PRO A 443 -17.29 13.98 -1.27
C PRO A 443 -18.26 15.10 -1.63
N VAL A 444 -19.40 14.77 -2.25
CA VAL A 444 -20.48 15.74 -2.52
C VAL A 444 -21.06 16.27 -1.21
N ILE A 445 -21.31 15.39 -0.24
CA ILE A 445 -21.81 15.77 1.09
C ILE A 445 -20.79 16.65 1.81
N VAL A 446 -19.51 16.26 1.83
CA VAL A 446 -18.45 17.07 2.48
C VAL A 446 -18.30 18.43 1.81
N TYR A 447 -18.40 18.50 0.48
CA TYR A 447 -18.37 19.75 -0.27
C TYR A 447 -19.56 20.66 0.05
N ALA A 448 -20.77 20.09 0.14
CA ALA A 448 -21.96 20.83 0.53
C ALA A 448 -21.83 21.37 1.96
N LEU A 449 -21.35 20.56 2.90
CA LEU A 449 -21.08 21.00 4.29
C LEU A 449 -20.04 22.13 4.34
N HIS A 450 -18.98 22.04 3.54
CA HIS A 450 -18.00 23.13 3.45
C HIS A 450 -18.63 24.44 2.95
N ARG A 451 -19.55 24.36 1.99
CA ARG A 451 -20.28 25.53 1.46
C ARG A 451 -21.26 26.11 2.45
N MET A 452 -21.93 25.26 3.24
CA MET A 452 -22.91 25.68 4.25
C MET A 452 -22.24 26.26 5.50
N PHE A 453 -21.06 25.75 5.88
CA PHE A 453 -20.33 26.17 7.08
C PHE A 453 -18.94 26.74 6.74
N PRO A 454 -18.86 27.90 6.05
CA PRO A 454 -17.59 28.47 5.59
C PRO A 454 -16.63 28.85 6.73
N ASN A 455 -17.16 29.08 7.95
CA ASN A 455 -16.36 29.42 9.12
C ASN A 455 -15.54 28.23 9.67
N GLN A 456 -15.91 26.99 9.33
CA GLN A 456 -15.29 25.78 9.87
C GLN A 456 -14.12 25.33 8.98
N ARG A 457 -12.90 25.72 9.36
CA ARG A 457 -11.67 25.44 8.58
C ARG A 457 -11.25 23.97 8.54
N TRP A 458 -11.83 23.12 9.38
CA TRP A 458 -11.50 21.69 9.45
C TRP A 458 -12.27 20.83 8.43
N ILE A 459 -13.46 21.26 7.98
CA ILE A 459 -14.28 20.50 7.02
C ILE A 459 -13.54 20.25 5.69
N PRO A 460 -12.84 21.24 5.10
CA PRO A 460 -12.03 21.00 3.90
C PRO A 460 -10.86 20.02 4.08
N LEU A 461 -10.44 19.75 5.32
CA LEU A 461 -9.36 18.82 5.61
C LEU A 461 -9.84 17.36 5.62
N ILE A 462 -11.15 17.11 5.55
CA ILE A 462 -11.72 15.78 5.42
C ILE A 462 -11.49 15.30 4.00
N ASN A 463 -10.53 14.38 3.84
CA ASN A 463 -10.20 13.76 2.58
C ASN A 463 -10.82 12.36 2.55
N LEU A 464 -12.05 12.26 2.04
CA LEU A 464 -12.77 10.99 1.97
C LEU A 464 -12.06 9.89 1.17
N PRO A 465 -11.38 10.17 0.05
CA PRO A 465 -10.51 9.17 -0.58
C PRO A 465 -9.49 8.56 0.39
N VAL A 466 -8.83 9.38 1.21
CA VAL A 466 -7.85 8.89 2.20
C VAL A 466 -8.52 8.17 3.37
N LEU A 467 -9.68 8.65 3.82
CA LEU A 467 -10.43 8.04 4.91
C LEU A 467 -10.98 6.66 4.52
N LEU A 468 -11.67 6.58 3.38
CA LEU A 468 -12.23 5.32 2.87
C LEU A 468 -11.13 4.37 2.39
N GLY A 469 -10.02 4.93 1.90
CA GLY A 469 -8.86 4.18 1.41
C GLY A 469 -7.86 3.81 2.49
N ALA A 470 -8.16 4.08 3.76
CA ALA A 470 -7.22 3.86 4.87
C ALA A 470 -6.70 2.41 4.86
N THR A 471 -7.58 1.42 4.70
CA THR A 471 -7.23 -0.01 4.76
C THR A 471 -6.83 -0.63 3.41
N ALA A 472 -6.50 0.18 2.39
CA ALA A 472 -6.23 -0.32 1.03
C ALA A 472 -5.06 -1.31 0.92
N PHE A 473 -4.10 -1.26 1.85
CA PHE A 473 -2.96 -2.19 1.90
C PHE A 473 -3.21 -3.41 2.81
N MET A 474 -4.38 -3.54 3.41
CA MET A 474 -4.73 -4.65 4.30
C MET A 474 -5.64 -5.65 3.59
N PRO A 475 -5.21 -6.90 3.32
CA PRO A 475 -3.88 -7.49 3.49
C PRO A 475 -2.91 -7.12 2.34
N PRO A 476 -1.57 -7.28 2.47
CA PRO A 476 -0.84 -7.99 3.52
C PRO A 476 -0.53 -7.17 4.78
N ALA A 477 -0.81 -5.86 4.79
CA ALA A 477 -0.66 -5.07 6.00
C ALA A 477 -1.63 -5.55 7.09
N THR A 478 -1.21 -5.46 8.34
CA THR A 478 -1.96 -5.97 9.50
C THR A 478 -2.28 -4.84 10.48
N PRO A 479 -3.25 -5.03 11.39
CA PRO A 479 -3.61 -4.02 12.39
C PRO A 479 -2.43 -3.43 13.17
N VAL A 480 -1.41 -4.23 13.52
CA VAL A 480 -0.24 -3.72 14.26
C VAL A 480 0.54 -2.68 13.47
N ASN A 481 0.63 -2.82 12.15
CA ASN A 481 1.27 -1.81 11.29
C ASN A 481 0.55 -0.46 11.41
N TYR A 482 -0.79 -0.49 11.39
CA TYR A 482 -1.63 0.70 11.43
C TYR A 482 -1.67 1.34 12.81
N ASN A 483 -1.89 0.56 13.87
CA ASN A 483 -1.89 1.06 15.24
C ASN A 483 -0.56 1.75 15.57
N SER A 484 0.55 1.12 15.20
CA SER A 484 1.88 1.64 15.48
C SER A 484 2.20 2.88 14.64
N TRP A 485 1.83 2.89 13.37
CA TRP A 485 1.96 4.06 12.49
C TRP A 485 1.17 5.26 13.01
N LEU A 486 -0.08 5.04 13.43
CA LEU A 486 -0.96 6.07 14.00
C LEU A 486 -0.42 6.61 15.33
N PHE A 487 0.07 5.72 16.20
CA PHE A 487 0.62 6.08 17.49
C PHE A 487 1.88 6.95 17.35
N ILE A 488 2.88 6.48 16.60
CA ILE A 488 4.13 7.22 16.37
C ILE A 488 3.86 8.50 15.58
N GLY A 489 3.00 8.43 14.56
CA GLY A 489 2.60 9.61 13.78
C GLY A 489 1.96 10.69 14.64
N THR A 490 1.11 10.32 15.60
CA THR A 490 0.49 11.27 16.54
C THR A 490 1.53 11.85 17.50
N ILE A 491 2.44 11.03 18.05
CA ILE A 491 3.51 11.52 18.93
C ILE A 491 4.35 12.58 18.23
N PHE A 492 4.88 12.28 17.03
CA PHE A 492 5.79 13.19 16.36
C PHE A 492 5.09 14.39 15.72
N ASN A 493 3.96 14.18 15.03
CA ASN A 493 3.31 15.25 14.26
C ASN A 493 2.30 16.09 15.07
N PHE A 494 1.82 15.59 16.21
CA PHE A 494 0.96 16.39 17.11
C PHE A 494 1.72 16.87 18.35
N PHE A 495 2.25 15.95 19.16
CA PHE A 495 2.88 16.32 20.43
C PHE A 495 4.24 17.00 20.22
N VAL A 496 5.18 16.35 19.54
CA VAL A 496 6.53 16.91 19.34
C VAL A 496 6.46 18.18 18.49
N PHE A 497 5.60 18.22 17.47
CA PHE A 497 5.36 19.44 16.68
C PHE A 497 4.85 20.61 17.54
N ARG A 498 3.91 20.37 18.47
CA ARG A 498 3.31 21.42 19.30
C ARG A 498 4.22 21.89 20.44
N TYR A 499 4.87 20.96 21.14
CA TYR A 499 5.67 21.28 22.33
C TYR A 499 7.15 21.54 22.02
N ARG A 500 7.70 20.99 20.93
CA ARG A 500 9.12 21.07 20.57
C ARG A 500 9.32 21.39 19.08
N LYS A 501 8.56 22.36 18.55
CA LYS A 501 8.57 22.76 17.13
C LYS A 501 9.96 22.96 16.52
N LYS A 502 10.88 23.63 17.24
CA LYS A 502 12.25 23.87 16.76
C LYS A 502 13.03 22.57 16.52
N TRP A 503 12.84 21.57 17.38
CA TRP A 503 13.46 20.26 17.22
C TRP A 503 12.83 19.51 16.04
N TRP A 504 11.49 19.51 15.97
CA TRP A 504 10.76 18.82 14.90
C TRP A 504 11.18 19.33 13.52
N THR A 505 11.18 20.65 13.29
CA THR A 505 11.55 21.23 11.99
C THR A 505 13.01 20.94 11.61
N ARG A 506 13.91 20.76 12.59
CA ARG A 506 15.34 20.53 12.32
C ARG A 506 15.68 19.06 12.12
N TYR A 507 15.10 18.15 12.91
CA TYR A 507 15.57 16.76 13.02
C TYR A 507 14.54 15.70 12.63
N ASN A 508 13.23 15.99 12.58
CA ASN A 508 12.20 14.97 12.36
C ASN A 508 12.38 14.20 11.05
N TYR A 509 12.58 14.91 9.93
CA TYR A 509 12.82 14.27 8.63
C TYR A 509 14.15 13.52 8.58
N ILE A 510 15.18 14.02 9.26
CA ILE A 510 16.49 13.36 9.35
C ILE A 510 16.36 12.06 10.16
N LEU A 511 15.60 12.09 11.26
CA LEU A 511 15.34 10.91 12.08
C LEU A 511 14.63 9.83 11.26
N SER A 512 13.60 10.19 10.50
CA SER A 512 12.92 9.24 9.60
C SER A 512 13.91 8.59 8.63
N ALA A 513 14.71 9.39 7.93
CA ALA A 513 15.67 8.87 6.95
C ALA A 513 16.74 7.97 7.61
N ALA A 514 17.21 8.33 8.81
CA ALA A 514 18.20 7.55 9.56
C ALA A 514 17.63 6.21 10.05
N LEU A 515 16.38 6.20 10.51
CA LEU A 515 15.69 4.99 10.96
C LEU A 515 15.51 4.01 9.78
N ASP A 516 14.98 4.50 8.65
CA ASP A 516 14.78 3.71 7.43
C ASP A 516 16.11 3.13 6.90
N ALA A 517 17.16 3.95 6.84
CA ALA A 517 18.49 3.51 6.38
C ALA A 517 19.11 2.46 7.31
N GLY A 518 19.03 2.65 8.63
CA GLY A 518 19.60 1.71 9.60
C GLY A 518 18.94 0.33 9.54
N VAL A 519 17.61 0.28 9.41
CA VAL A 519 16.86 -0.97 9.19
C VAL A 519 17.27 -1.63 7.88
N ALA A 520 17.35 -0.88 6.78
CA ALA A 520 17.73 -1.42 5.48
C ALA A 520 19.14 -2.07 5.50
N PHE A 521 20.13 -1.37 6.06
CA PHE A 521 21.50 -1.90 6.15
C PHE A 521 21.59 -3.14 7.04
N MET A 522 20.97 -3.12 8.23
CA MET A 522 20.98 -4.29 9.11
C MET A 522 20.18 -5.45 8.50
N GLY A 523 19.07 -5.19 7.83
CA GLY A 523 18.30 -6.21 7.13
C GLY A 523 19.10 -6.95 6.06
N VAL A 524 19.90 -6.23 5.27
CA VAL A 524 20.83 -6.85 4.30
C VAL A 524 21.87 -7.71 5.02
N VAL A 525 22.45 -7.23 6.12
CA VAL A 525 23.43 -7.99 6.91
C VAL A 525 22.79 -9.27 7.46
N LEU A 526 21.62 -9.18 8.11
CA LEU A 526 20.90 -10.34 8.65
C LEU A 526 20.55 -11.35 7.56
N TYR A 527 20.11 -10.86 6.39
CA TYR A 527 19.74 -11.70 5.26
C TYR A 527 20.91 -12.57 4.78
N PHE A 528 22.05 -11.94 4.46
CA PHE A 528 23.23 -12.64 3.94
C PHE A 528 23.97 -13.46 4.99
N SER A 529 23.97 -13.04 6.26
CA SER A 529 24.73 -13.72 7.31
C SER A 529 23.97 -14.84 8.02
N LEU A 530 22.64 -14.74 8.13
CA LEU A 530 21.82 -15.65 8.96
C LEU A 530 20.69 -16.31 8.15
N THR A 531 19.86 -15.52 7.47
CA THR A 531 18.67 -16.03 6.75
C THR A 531 19.05 -17.00 5.63
N MET A 532 20.04 -16.64 4.82
CA MET A 532 20.54 -17.51 3.74
C MET A 532 21.17 -18.81 4.26
N GLU A 533 21.87 -18.73 5.39
CA GLU A 533 22.50 -19.88 6.05
C GLU A 533 21.50 -20.71 6.89
N LYS A 534 20.21 -20.35 6.86
CA LYS A 534 19.13 -20.98 7.63
C LYS A 534 19.42 -21.06 9.14
N LYS A 535 20.19 -20.11 9.67
CA LYS A 535 20.50 -20.04 11.10
C LYS A 535 19.39 -19.29 11.83
N SER A 536 18.57 -20.00 12.59
CA SER A 536 17.52 -19.44 13.43
C SER A 536 17.77 -19.78 14.90
N ILE A 537 17.20 -18.97 15.80
CA ILE A 537 17.19 -19.23 17.24
C ILE A 537 15.77 -19.63 17.59
N ASP A 538 15.60 -20.77 18.28
CA ASP A 538 14.30 -21.21 18.76
C ASP A 538 14.16 -20.88 20.25
N TRP A 539 13.30 -19.92 20.58
CA TRP A 539 12.94 -19.56 21.95
C TRP A 539 11.65 -18.70 21.96
N TRP A 540 11.17 -18.32 23.15
CA TRP A 540 9.91 -17.58 23.30
C TRP A 540 9.83 -16.31 22.44
N GLY A 541 10.94 -15.58 22.29
CA GLY A 541 10.99 -14.34 21.51
C GLY A 541 10.92 -14.54 20.00
N THR A 542 11.10 -15.76 19.48
CA THR A 542 11.05 -16.06 18.03
C THR A 542 9.77 -16.77 17.60
N ALA A 543 8.94 -17.22 18.53
CA ALA A 543 7.64 -17.89 18.28
C ALA A 543 6.48 -16.93 17.87
N GLY A 544 6.79 -15.77 17.27
CA GLY A 544 5.80 -14.80 16.80
C GLY A 544 5.01 -14.10 17.91
N GLU A 545 3.75 -13.73 17.63
CA GLU A 545 2.93 -12.90 18.55
C GLU A 545 2.20 -13.68 19.67
N HIS A 546 2.30 -15.02 19.68
CA HIS A 546 1.63 -15.91 20.64
C HIS A 546 0.09 -15.82 20.64
N CYS A 547 -0.54 -15.70 19.46
CA CYS A 547 -2.00 -15.67 19.27
C CYS A 547 -2.51 -16.81 18.34
N PRO A 548 -2.34 -18.10 18.68
CA PRO A 548 -2.67 -19.21 17.77
C PRO A 548 -4.16 -19.32 17.44
N LEU A 549 -5.05 -18.87 18.33
CA LEU A 549 -6.50 -18.97 18.17
C LEU A 549 -7.12 -17.80 17.39
N ALA A 550 -6.34 -16.77 17.06
CA ALA A 550 -6.87 -15.57 16.38
C ALA A 550 -7.46 -15.87 14.99
N SER A 551 -6.90 -16.86 14.28
CA SER A 551 -7.38 -17.29 12.96
C SER A 551 -8.55 -18.28 13.03
N CYS A 552 -9.03 -18.65 14.21
CA CYS A 552 -10.06 -19.67 14.32
C CYS A 552 -11.45 -19.14 13.93
N PRO A 553 -12.23 -19.90 13.13
CA PRO A 553 -13.62 -19.58 12.89
C PRO A 553 -14.44 -19.77 14.17
N THR A 554 -15.61 -19.13 14.23
CA THR A 554 -16.51 -19.14 15.41
C THR A 554 -17.90 -19.72 15.11
N ALA A 555 -18.11 -20.22 13.89
CA ALA A 555 -19.33 -20.93 13.54
C ALA A 555 -19.35 -22.34 14.15
N LYS A 556 -20.55 -22.79 14.54
CA LYS A 556 -20.75 -24.13 15.10
C LYS A 556 -20.56 -25.21 14.04
N GLY A 557 -19.91 -26.31 14.40
CA GLY A 557 -19.70 -27.46 13.52
C GLY A 557 -18.68 -27.28 12.40
N VAL A 558 -17.86 -26.21 12.42
CA VAL A 558 -16.72 -26.07 11.50
C VAL A 558 -15.55 -26.86 12.05
N ASP A 559 -15.22 -27.97 11.40
CA ASP A 559 -14.04 -28.78 11.68
C ASP A 559 -12.97 -28.51 10.60
N LEU A 560 -11.84 -27.96 11.04
CA LEU A 560 -10.70 -27.66 10.18
C LEU A 560 -9.71 -28.85 10.07
N GLY A 561 -10.05 -29.99 10.66
CA GLY A 561 -9.25 -31.20 10.66
C GLY A 561 -8.42 -31.42 11.92
N PRO A 562 -7.82 -32.62 12.07
CA PRO A 562 -7.17 -33.08 13.29
C PRO A 562 -5.90 -32.29 13.68
N ASP A 563 -5.25 -31.62 12.72
CA ASP A 563 -4.04 -30.83 12.94
C ASP A 563 -4.33 -29.36 13.31
N SER A 564 -5.61 -28.98 13.40
CA SER A 564 -6.02 -27.60 13.71
C SER A 564 -6.01 -27.35 15.22
N VAL A 565 -5.44 -26.19 15.62
CA VAL A 565 -5.45 -25.70 17.01
C VAL A 565 -6.84 -25.12 17.38
N CYS A 566 -7.75 -25.01 16.42
CA CYS A 566 -9.04 -24.37 16.62
C CYS A 566 -10.07 -25.31 17.27
N PRO A 567 -10.80 -24.85 18.31
CA PRO A 567 -11.87 -25.64 18.88
C PRO A 567 -13.06 -25.75 17.91
N VAL A 568 -13.70 -26.92 17.90
CA VAL A 568 -14.99 -27.13 17.22
C VAL A 568 -16.10 -26.69 18.18
N PHE A 569 -16.91 -25.71 17.76
CA PHE A 569 -17.97 -25.07 18.57
C PHE A 569 -19.36 -25.71 18.44
#